data_AF-A0A2I1FMA9-F1
#
_entry.id   AF-A0A2I1FMA9-F1
#
_cell.length_a   1.000
_cell.length_b   1.000
_cell.length_c   1.000
_cell.angle_alpha   90.00
_cell.angle_beta   90.00
_cell.angle_gamma   90.00
#
_symmetry.space_group_name_H-M   'P 1'
#
loop_
_entity.id
_entity.type
_entity.pdbx_description
1 polymer ?
#
loop_
_entity_poly.entity_id
_entity_poly.type
_entity_poly.pdbx_seq_one_letter_code
_entity_poly.pdbx_strand_id
1 'polypeptide(L)'
;MSEVIEIEVDDIDKNDVDKNDVDKIFTFDDVDDKSHNGKPITIIETSPNENYLITYSEEDRSIVGWNVEDIDKVQLKFDKTVKIDEDNKYETESLCVSDDKKLCRIYNISDYHHDGNIDVIDMNNKDKIAL
;
A
#
# COMPACT_ATOMS: atom_id res chain seq x y z
N MET A 1 42.68 -60.11 -23.45
CA MET A 1 42.75 -58.75 -22.91
C MET A 1 41.65 -57.96 -23.58
N SER A 2 40.67 -57.48 -22.82
CA SER A 2 39.59 -56.63 -23.32
C SER A 2 39.95 -55.18 -23.05
N GLU A 3 39.91 -54.33 -24.09
CA GLU A 3 40.01 -52.88 -23.93
C GLU A 3 38.71 -52.34 -23.34
N VAL A 4 38.83 -51.55 -22.27
CA VAL A 4 37.73 -50.77 -21.70
C VAL A 4 37.84 -49.37 -22.30
N ILE A 5 36.79 -48.89 -22.95
CA ILE A 5 36.70 -47.53 -23.46
C ILE A 5 36.09 -46.68 -22.34
N GLU A 6 36.88 -45.77 -21.77
CA GLU A 6 36.38 -44.76 -20.85
C GLU A 6 35.79 -43.60 -21.67
N ILE A 7 34.52 -43.30 -21.44
CA ILE A 7 33.82 -42.18 -22.07
C ILE A 7 33.84 -41.04 -21.03
N GLU A 8 34.65 -40.01 -21.27
CA GLU A 8 34.57 -38.76 -20.51
C GLU A 8 33.30 -38.03 -20.92
N VAL A 9 32.43 -37.76 -19.95
CA VAL A 9 31.23 -36.96 -20.13
C VAL A 9 31.62 -35.54 -19.75
N ASP A 10 31.81 -34.67 -20.74
CA ASP A 10 32.05 -33.25 -20.49
C ASP A 10 30.90 -32.68 -19.66
N ASP A 11 31.23 -32.08 -18.52
CA ASP A 11 30.29 -31.40 -17.64
C ASP A 11 29.51 -30.37 -18.45
N ILE A 12 28.22 -30.67 -18.67
CA ILE A 12 27.29 -29.78 -19.35
C ILE A 12 27.25 -28.48 -18.56
N ASP A 13 27.71 -27.42 -19.23
CA ASP A 13 27.74 -26.04 -18.78
C ASP A 13 26.52 -25.75 -17.91
N LYS A 14 26.76 -25.37 -16.64
CA LYS A 14 25.71 -24.89 -15.76
C LYS A 14 25.16 -23.65 -16.45
N ASN A 15 24.03 -23.81 -17.13
CA ASN A 15 23.20 -22.68 -17.52
C ASN A 15 22.89 -21.93 -16.22
N ASP A 16 23.66 -20.88 -15.97
CA ASP A 16 23.35 -19.86 -14.99
C ASP A 16 22.14 -19.14 -15.57
N VAL A 17 20.98 -19.74 -15.33
CA VAL A 17 19.70 -19.10 -15.53
C VAL A 17 19.74 -17.94 -14.57
N ASP A 18 20.11 -16.78 -15.11
CA ASP A 18 19.93 -15.49 -14.50
C ASP A 18 18.49 -15.50 -13.96
N LYS A 19 18.38 -15.73 -12.65
CA LYS A 19 17.12 -15.60 -11.96
C LYS A 19 16.89 -14.10 -12.00
N ASN A 20 16.26 -13.65 -13.09
CA ASN A 20 15.55 -12.39 -13.13
C ASN A 20 14.84 -12.34 -11.79
N ASP A 21 15.31 -11.42 -10.95
CA ASP A 21 14.90 -11.20 -9.58
C ASP A 21 13.41 -10.87 -9.69
N VAL A 22 12.59 -11.92 -9.67
CA VAL A 22 11.17 -11.85 -10.00
C VAL A 22 10.62 -10.79 -9.08
N ASP A 23 10.17 -9.67 -9.67
CA ASP A 23 9.67 -8.47 -9.00
C ASP A 23 9.16 -8.86 -7.62
N LYS A 24 9.95 -8.60 -6.57
CA LYS A 24 9.64 -9.12 -5.24
C LYS A 24 8.28 -8.56 -4.87
N ILE A 25 7.25 -9.40 -4.98
CA ILE A 25 5.87 -9.02 -4.74
C ILE A 25 5.78 -8.71 -3.25
N PHE A 26 5.80 -7.43 -2.92
CA PHE A 26 5.64 -6.98 -1.55
C PHE A 26 4.20 -7.30 -1.13
N THR A 27 4.03 -8.19 -0.15
CA THR A 27 2.72 -8.39 0.47
C THR A 27 2.65 -7.52 1.71
N PHE A 28 1.48 -6.93 1.98
CA PHE A 28 1.27 -6.18 3.22
C PHE A 28 1.38 -7.07 4.48
N ASP A 29 1.41 -8.40 4.31
CA ASP A 29 1.69 -9.38 5.36
C ASP A 29 3.14 -9.33 5.88
N ASP A 30 4.06 -8.72 5.14
CA ASP A 30 5.47 -8.54 5.54
C ASP A 30 5.67 -7.34 6.49
N VAL A 31 4.63 -6.56 6.75
CA VAL A 31 4.64 -5.47 7.73
C VAL A 31 4.09 -6.02 9.06
N ASP A 32 4.84 -5.87 10.15
CA ASP A 32 4.53 -6.39 11.50
C ASP A 32 3.15 -5.98 12.08
N ASP A 33 2.43 -5.08 11.41
CA ASP A 33 1.10 -4.63 11.81
C ASP A 33 0.09 -5.10 10.75
N LYS A 34 -0.90 -5.91 11.16
CA LYS A 34 -2.01 -6.30 10.30
C LYS A 34 -2.80 -5.04 9.96
N SER A 35 -2.41 -4.38 8.86
CA SER A 35 -3.06 -3.17 8.40
C SER A 35 -4.58 -3.35 8.39
N HIS A 36 -5.29 -2.30 8.79
CA HIS A 36 -6.75 -2.29 8.83
C HIS A 36 -7.38 -3.42 9.68
N ASN A 37 -6.71 -3.89 10.74
CA ASN A 37 -7.18 -5.02 11.57
C ASN A 37 -7.46 -6.30 10.75
N GLY A 38 -6.74 -6.50 9.64
CA GLY A 38 -6.93 -7.60 8.72
C GLY A 38 -8.19 -7.50 7.84
N LYS A 39 -8.82 -6.33 7.78
CA LYS A 39 -9.94 -6.05 6.86
C LYS A 39 -9.45 -5.73 5.46
N PRO A 40 -10.28 -5.94 4.42
CA PRO A 40 -9.89 -5.64 3.05
C PRO A 40 -9.55 -4.17 2.85
N ILE A 41 -8.48 -3.92 2.09
CA ILE A 41 -8.17 -2.59 1.55
C ILE A 41 -9.11 -2.36 0.37
N THR A 42 -9.85 -1.25 0.40
CA THR A 42 -10.81 -0.87 -0.64
C THR A 42 -10.33 0.31 -1.48
N ILE A 43 -9.43 1.15 -0.96
CA ILE A 43 -8.84 2.28 -1.69
C ILE A 43 -7.32 2.33 -1.43
N ILE A 44 -6.56 2.64 -2.48
CA ILE A 44 -5.12 2.88 -2.46
C ILE A 44 -4.87 4.17 -3.25
N GLU A 45 -4.20 5.14 -2.64
CA GLU A 45 -3.93 6.44 -3.26
C GLU A 45 -2.50 6.88 -2.98
N THR A 46 -1.82 7.41 -3.99
CA THR A 46 -0.45 7.93 -3.89
C THR A 46 -0.44 9.45 -3.85
N SER A 47 0.62 9.99 -3.24
CA SER A 47 0.96 11.41 -3.35
C SER A 47 1.51 11.75 -4.74
N PRO A 48 1.44 13.02 -5.17
CA PRO A 48 1.88 13.42 -6.51
C PRO A 48 3.33 13.07 -6.87
N ASN A 49 4.25 13.11 -5.89
CA ASN A 49 5.65 12.73 -6.08
C ASN A 49 5.93 11.27 -5.70
N GLU A 50 4.88 10.48 -5.42
CA GLU A 50 4.95 9.05 -5.10
C GLU A 50 5.85 8.73 -3.90
N ASN A 51 6.13 9.73 -3.05
CA ASN A 51 6.96 9.58 -1.83
C ASN A 51 6.13 9.18 -0.60
N TYR A 52 4.81 9.17 -0.75
CA TYR A 52 3.84 8.79 0.25
C TYR A 52 2.65 8.07 -0.39
N LEU A 53 2.15 7.05 0.29
CA LEU A 53 1.00 6.25 -0.09
C LEU A 53 0.03 6.16 1.10
N ILE A 54 -1.26 6.11 0.82
CA ILE A 54 -2.26 5.70 1.80
C ILE A 54 -3.03 4.46 1.33
N THR A 55 -3.48 3.67 2.29
CA THR A 55 -4.45 2.59 2.11
C THR A 55 -5.65 2.87 2.99
N TYR A 56 -6.84 2.49 2.54
CA TYR A 56 -8.08 2.62 3.30
C TYR A 56 -8.87 1.32 3.26
N SER A 57 -9.47 0.98 4.40
CA SER A 57 -10.45 -0.09 4.50
C SER A 57 -11.81 0.50 4.85
N GLU A 58 -12.80 0.27 4.00
CA GLU A 58 -14.17 0.70 4.26
C GLU A 58 -14.78 -0.01 5.48
N GLU A 59 -14.44 -1.30 5.67
CA GLU A 59 -14.97 -2.09 6.79
C GLU A 59 -14.34 -1.68 8.13
N ASP A 60 -13.03 -1.41 8.17
CA ASP A 60 -12.34 -0.96 9.40
C ASP A 60 -12.37 0.56 9.61
N ARG A 61 -12.73 1.32 8.56
CA ARG A 61 -12.74 2.79 8.52
C ARG A 61 -11.41 3.43 8.92
N SER A 62 -10.33 2.72 8.66
CA SER A 62 -8.98 3.15 8.98
C SER A 62 -8.25 3.50 7.69
N ILE A 63 -7.42 4.53 7.81
CA ILE A 63 -6.47 4.96 6.78
C ILE A 63 -5.08 4.71 7.35
N VAL A 64 -4.25 4.00 6.61
CA VAL A 64 -2.86 3.76 6.97
C VAL A 64 -1.96 4.48 5.97
N GLY A 65 -1.01 5.25 6.48
CA GLY A 65 -0.03 5.99 5.70
C GLY A 65 1.32 5.30 5.66
N TRP A 66 1.97 5.38 4.50
CA TRP A 66 3.22 4.70 4.19
C TRP A 66 4.19 5.68 3.55
N ASN A 67 5.39 5.83 4.11
CA ASN A 67 6.48 6.52 3.44
C ASN A 67 7.09 5.59 2.37
N VAL A 68 7.32 6.09 1.17
CA VAL A 68 7.98 5.37 0.07
C VAL A 68 9.44 5.81 0.05
N GLU A 69 10.36 4.94 0.46
CA GLU A 69 11.79 5.30 0.51
C GLU A 69 12.53 5.01 -0.78
N ASP A 70 12.12 3.95 -1.47
CA ASP A 70 12.75 3.46 -2.69
C ASP A 70 11.68 2.78 -3.54
N ILE A 71 11.30 3.46 -4.62
CA ILE A 71 10.23 3.01 -5.52
C ILE A 71 10.64 1.77 -6.31
N ASP A 72 11.93 1.65 -6.64
CA ASP A 72 12.49 0.52 -7.40
C ASP A 72 12.54 -0.74 -6.53
N LYS A 73 12.63 -0.58 -5.21
CA LYS A 73 12.63 -1.69 -4.25
C LYS A 73 11.30 -1.92 -3.54
N VAL A 74 10.28 -1.12 -3.87
CA VAL A 74 8.92 -1.16 -3.26
C VAL A 74 9.02 -1.20 -1.72
N GLN A 75 9.88 -0.35 -1.15
CA GLN A 75 10.07 -0.31 0.30
C GLN A 75 9.11 0.70 0.93
N LEU A 76 8.01 0.18 1.46
CA LEU A 76 7.05 0.94 2.25
C LEU A 76 7.41 0.90 3.73
N LYS A 77 7.43 2.06 4.38
CA LYS A 77 7.54 2.16 5.83
C LYS A 77 6.26 2.69 6.42
N PHE A 78 5.71 1.96 7.37
CA PHE A 78 4.58 2.43 8.17
C PHE A 78 4.88 3.80 8.76
N ASP A 79 3.97 4.74 8.53
CA ASP A 79 4.05 6.09 9.08
C ASP A 79 3.07 6.24 10.24
N LYS A 80 1.79 5.99 9.97
CA LYS A 80 0.72 6.13 10.95
C LYS A 80 -0.61 5.57 10.49
N THR A 81 -1.52 5.44 11.45
CA THR A 81 -2.94 5.15 11.23
C THR A 81 -3.81 6.33 11.63
N VAL A 82 -4.80 6.67 10.80
CA VAL A 82 -5.87 7.61 11.09
C VAL A 82 -7.18 6.84 11.09
N LYS A 83 -8.00 7.01 12.13
CA LYS A 83 -9.38 6.52 12.14
C LYS A 83 -10.31 7.67 11.83
N ILE A 84 -11.24 7.44 10.92
CA ILE A 84 -12.32 8.39 10.66
C ILE A 84 -13.41 8.03 11.67
N ASP A 85 -13.47 8.81 12.75
CA ASP A 85 -14.36 8.58 13.89
C ASP A 85 -15.75 9.14 13.56
N GLU A 86 -16.45 8.41 12.70
CA GLU A 86 -17.73 8.84 12.16
C GLU A 86 -18.73 7.67 12.17
N ASP A 87 -19.98 7.98 12.50
CA ASP A 87 -21.09 7.03 12.50
C ASP A 87 -21.18 6.28 11.17
N ASN A 88 -21.85 5.11 11.16
CA ASN A 88 -22.00 4.27 9.95
C ASN A 88 -22.72 4.94 8.76
N LYS A 89 -23.09 6.21 8.90
CA LYS A 89 -23.80 7.03 7.94
C LYS A 89 -22.90 7.68 6.89
N TYR A 90 -21.59 7.74 7.12
CA TYR A 90 -20.67 8.40 6.20
C TYR A 90 -19.97 7.37 5.31
N GLU A 91 -20.18 7.49 4.00
CA GLU A 91 -19.60 6.62 2.98
C GLU A 91 -18.51 7.40 2.25
N THR A 92 -17.27 6.90 2.31
CA THR A 92 -16.12 7.50 1.63
C THR A 92 -16.20 7.17 0.15
N GLU A 93 -16.40 8.18 -0.69
CA GLU A 93 -16.42 8.00 -2.15
C GLU A 93 -15.01 8.04 -2.74
N SER A 94 -14.15 8.91 -2.21
CA SER A 94 -12.82 9.14 -2.74
C SER A 94 -11.87 9.73 -1.69
N LEU A 95 -10.59 9.44 -1.86
CA LEU A 95 -9.50 9.97 -1.05
C LEU A 95 -8.43 10.53 -1.99
N CYS A 96 -7.66 11.52 -1.52
CA CYS A 96 -6.37 11.85 -2.11
C CYS A 96 -5.42 12.36 -1.03
N VAL A 97 -4.12 12.20 -1.25
CA VAL A 97 -3.10 12.60 -0.29
C VAL A 97 -2.03 13.45 -0.97
N SER A 98 -1.58 14.52 -0.31
CA SER A 98 -0.46 15.33 -0.79
C SER A 98 0.89 14.78 -0.33
N ASP A 99 1.99 15.24 -0.92
CA ASP A 99 3.34 14.95 -0.43
C ASP A 99 3.57 15.45 1.00
N ASP A 100 2.93 16.56 1.38
CA ASP A 100 2.93 17.08 2.75
C ASP A 100 2.05 16.27 3.72
N LYS A 101 1.55 15.10 3.30
CA LYS A 101 0.65 14.23 4.07
C LYS A 101 -0.66 14.90 4.51
N LYS A 102 -1.22 15.79 3.69
CA LYS A 102 -2.59 16.30 3.85
C LYS A 102 -3.54 15.36 3.12
N LEU A 103 -4.49 14.81 3.83
CA LEU A 103 -5.49 13.89 3.31
C LEU A 103 -6.78 14.67 3.03
N CYS A 104 -7.29 14.57 1.81
CA CYS A 104 -8.62 15.03 1.46
C CYS A 104 -9.54 13.82 1.33
N ARG A 105 -10.73 13.91 1.92
CA ARG A 105 -11.77 12.88 1.82
C ARG A 105 -13.04 13.48 1.26
N ILE A 106 -13.56 12.87 0.19
CA ILE A 106 -14.90 13.13 -0.33
C ILE A 106 -15.83 12.03 0.17
N TYR A 107 -16.95 12.42 0.78
CA TYR A 107 -17.88 11.48 1.37
C TYR A 107 -19.33 11.93 1.26
N ASN A 108 -20.22 10.94 1.26
CA ASN A 108 -21.66 11.14 1.32
C ASN A 108 -22.21 10.81 2.71
N ILE A 109 -23.34 11.42 3.02
CA ILE A 109 -24.15 11.07 4.18
C ILE A 109 -25.31 10.20 3.66
N SER A 110 -25.38 8.95 4.11
CA SER A 110 -26.36 7.95 3.67
C SER A 110 -27.82 8.43 3.72
N ASP A 111 -28.11 9.33 4.67
CA ASP A 111 -29.46 9.82 4.97
C ASP A 111 -29.83 11.09 4.19
N TYR A 112 -28.87 11.76 3.55
CA TYR A 112 -29.07 13.01 2.80
C TYR A 112 -28.42 12.89 1.43
N HIS A 113 -29.22 12.58 0.42
CA HIS A 113 -28.72 12.50 -0.94
C HIS A 113 -28.24 13.87 -1.46
N HIS A 114 -26.96 13.93 -1.85
CA HIS A 114 -26.39 14.71 -2.99
C HIS A 114 -25.41 15.85 -2.74
N ASP A 115 -24.95 16.11 -1.53
CA ASP A 115 -23.85 17.06 -1.34
C ASP A 115 -22.58 16.28 -0.99
N GLY A 116 -21.67 16.14 -1.95
CA GLY A 116 -20.35 15.56 -1.71
C GLY A 116 -19.60 16.41 -0.69
N ASN A 117 -19.50 15.90 0.53
CA ASN A 117 -18.86 16.60 1.64
C ASN A 117 -17.35 16.38 1.55
N ILE A 118 -16.59 17.37 2.00
CA ILE A 118 -15.13 17.34 1.93
C ILE A 118 -14.56 17.64 3.31
N ASP A 119 -13.71 16.73 3.80
CA ASP A 119 -12.90 16.94 5.01
C ASP A 119 -11.41 16.90 4.65
N VAL A 120 -10.62 17.80 5.24
CA VAL A 120 -9.15 17.78 5.12
C VAL A 120 -8.52 17.48 6.46
N ILE A 121 -7.67 16.47 6.49
CA ILE A 121 -6.96 16.00 7.68
C ILE A 121 -5.47 16.20 7.47
N ASP A 122 -4.82 16.93 8.37
CA ASP A 122 -3.37 16.93 8.44
C ASP A 122 -2.93 15.57 8.99
N MET A 123 -2.19 14.76 8.23
CA MET A 123 -1.68 13.52 8.79
C MET A 123 -0.42 13.74 9.61
N ASN A 124 0.20 14.92 9.63
CA ASN A 124 1.29 15.19 10.58
C ASN A 124 0.74 15.55 11.97
N ASN A 125 -0.40 16.23 12.03
CA ASN A 125 -1.03 16.71 13.25
C ASN A 125 -2.44 16.12 13.37
N LYS A 126 -2.81 15.45 14.47
CA LYS A 126 -4.12 14.75 14.59
C LYS A 126 -5.38 15.64 14.47
N ASP A 127 -5.24 16.93 14.20
CA ASP A 127 -6.33 17.89 14.17
C ASP A 127 -6.94 17.98 12.76
N LYS A 128 -8.28 17.89 12.68
CA LYS A 128 -9.02 18.19 11.44
C LYS A 128 -8.75 19.65 11.06
N ILE A 129 -8.33 19.91 9.83
CA ILE A 129 -8.26 21.27 9.29
C ILE A 129 -9.64 21.59 8.77
N ALA A 130 -10.43 22.36 9.52
CA ALA A 130 -11.65 22.95 8.99
C ALA A 130 -11.28 23.96 7.89
N LEU A 131 -11.92 23.86 6.72
CA LEU A 131 -11.78 24.81 5.62
C LEU A 131 -12.63 26.07 5.84
#